data_AF-A0A519UAF5-F1
#
_entry.id   AF-A0A519UAF5-F1
#
_cell.length_a   1.000
_cell.length_b   1.000
_cell.length_c   1.000
_cell.angle_alpha   90.00
_cell.angle_beta   90.00
_cell.angle_gamma   90.00
#
_symmetry.space_group_name_H-M   'P 1'
#
loop_
_entity.id
_entity.type
_entity.pdbx_description
1 polymer ?
#
loop_
_entity_poly.entity_id
_entity_poly.type
_entity_poly.pdbx_seq_one_letter_code
_entity_poly.pdbx_strand_id
1 'polypeptide(L)'
;MEKVIEVIKACRTKWLILLGDLTTDQLNQIPSGFNNNLAWQFGHVIVSQQILCYRLSGQKFVIDENLVDRYKNGSKPEGYINEDEISLLKHYMIATIDQLQIDLNNGLFENYTPYTVSTYAGFKLEKIEDALTFIVSHDALHYGCSLTMQKLVKNV
;
A
#
# COMPACT_ATOMS: atom_id res chain seq x y z
N MET A 1 -19.22 -4.66 -1.79
CA MET A 1 -17.98 -4.41 -1.02
C MET A 1 -17.16 -5.67 -0.80
N GLU A 2 -17.76 -6.82 -0.48
CA GLU A 2 -17.03 -8.09 -0.28
C GLU A 2 -16.08 -8.45 -1.44
N LYS A 3 -16.55 -8.39 -2.70
CA LYS A 3 -15.70 -8.64 -3.88
C LYS A 3 -14.57 -7.62 -4.07
N VAL A 4 -14.75 -6.38 -3.60
CA VAL A 4 -13.69 -5.37 -3.65
C VAL A 4 -12.57 -5.77 -2.70
N ILE A 5 -12.90 -6.14 -1.46
CA ILE A 5 -11.94 -6.64 -0.47
C ILE A 5 -11.24 -7.91 -0.97
N GLU A 6 -11.99 -8.86 -1.56
CA GLU A 6 -11.43 -10.09 -2.12
C GLU A 6 -10.38 -9.80 -3.20
N VAL A 7 -10.65 -8.86 -4.11
CA VAL A 7 -9.70 -8.47 -5.16
C VAL A 7 -8.48 -7.77 -4.58
N ILE A 8 -8.64 -6.88 -3.59
CA ILE A 8 -7.50 -6.24 -2.89
C ILE A 8 -6.62 -7.33 -2.25
N LYS A 9 -7.20 -8.26 -1.48
CA LYS A 9 -6.46 -9.36 -0.85
C LYS A 9 -5.76 -10.25 -1.87
N ALA A 10 -6.43 -10.56 -2.99
CA ALA A 10 -5.84 -11.36 -4.06
C ALA A 10 -4.63 -10.66 -4.70
N CYS A 11 -4.74 -9.35 -4.97
CA CYS A 11 -3.63 -8.54 -5.47
C CYS A 11 -2.46 -8.54 -4.47
N ARG A 12 -2.73 -8.22 -3.21
CA ARG A 12 -1.74 -8.17 -2.13
C ARG A 12 -1.07 -9.52 -1.83
N THR A 13 -1.78 -10.63 -2.02
CA THR A 13 -1.18 -11.97 -2.00
C THR A 13 -0.16 -12.16 -3.14
N LYS A 14 -0.43 -11.65 -4.34
CA LYS A 14 0.53 -11.70 -5.46
C LYS A 14 1.78 -10.86 -5.18
N TRP A 15 1.65 -9.72 -4.50
CA TRP A 15 2.80 -8.97 -4.01
C TRP A 15 3.67 -9.78 -3.04
N LEU A 16 3.07 -10.48 -2.06
CA LEU A 16 3.83 -11.30 -1.12
C LEU A 16 4.64 -12.39 -1.84
N ILE A 17 4.07 -13.01 -2.86
CA ILE A 17 4.79 -13.99 -3.70
C ILE A 17 5.96 -13.31 -4.43
N LEU A 18 5.73 -12.14 -5.06
CA LEU A 18 6.78 -11.38 -5.74
C LEU A 18 7.97 -11.06 -4.82
N LEU A 19 7.69 -10.67 -3.57
CA LEU A 19 8.69 -10.36 -2.54
C LEU A 19 9.41 -11.60 -1.99
N GLY A 20 8.76 -12.75 -1.99
CA GLY A 20 9.33 -14.01 -1.52
C GLY A 20 10.52 -14.48 -2.38
N ASP A 21 10.59 -14.02 -3.62
CA ASP A 21 11.65 -14.39 -4.57
C ASP A 21 12.86 -13.43 -4.56
N LEU A 22 12.95 -12.52 -3.59
CA LEU A 22 13.96 -11.45 -3.57
C LEU A 22 14.67 -11.38 -2.22
N THR A 23 15.96 -11.03 -2.25
CA THR A 23 16.73 -10.69 -1.05
C THR A 23 16.42 -9.29 -0.54
N THR A 24 16.75 -9.02 0.72
CA THR A 24 16.67 -7.69 1.35
C THR A 24 17.40 -6.62 0.52
N ASP A 25 18.57 -6.94 -0.01
CA ASP A 25 19.35 -6.04 -0.86
C ASP A 25 18.64 -5.74 -2.18
N GLN A 26 18.08 -6.76 -2.84
CA GLN A 26 17.32 -6.57 -4.08
C GLN A 26 16.05 -5.73 -3.86
N LEU A 27 15.41 -5.86 -2.69
CA LEU A 27 14.25 -5.05 -2.33
C LEU A 27 14.61 -3.57 -2.10
N ASN A 28 15.84 -3.30 -1.65
CA ASN A 28 16.34 -1.96 -1.40
C ASN A 28 16.96 -1.29 -2.62
N GLN A 29 17.32 -2.05 -3.65
CA GLN A 29 17.89 -1.52 -4.88
C GLN A 29 16.91 -0.58 -5.59
N ILE A 30 17.39 0.62 -5.93
CA ILE A 30 16.66 1.59 -6.76
C ILE A 30 17.10 1.39 -8.21
N PRO A 31 16.24 0.88 -9.11
CA PRO A 31 16.62 0.71 -10.51
C PRO A 31 16.82 2.06 -11.21
N SER A 32 17.65 2.07 -12.26
CA SER A 32 17.91 3.29 -13.04
C SER A 32 16.62 3.88 -13.61
N GLY A 33 16.46 5.19 -13.49
CA GLY A 33 15.25 5.91 -13.90
C GLY A 33 14.13 5.95 -12.85
N PHE A 34 14.29 5.27 -11.71
CA PHE A 34 13.38 5.35 -10.57
C PHE A 34 13.98 6.18 -9.44
N ASN A 35 13.12 6.71 -8.58
CA ASN A 35 13.50 7.43 -7.36
C ASN A 35 13.06 6.70 -6.07
N ASN A 36 12.58 5.46 -6.20
CA ASN A 36 12.16 4.58 -5.12
C ASN A 36 12.49 3.12 -5.45
N ASN A 37 12.30 2.23 -4.47
CA ASN A 37 12.62 0.80 -4.57
C ASN A 37 11.39 -0.06 -4.21
N LEU A 38 11.53 -1.38 -4.36
CA LEU A 38 10.45 -2.35 -4.11
C LEU A 38 9.96 -2.34 -2.66
N ALA A 39 10.86 -2.22 -1.68
CA ALA A 39 10.50 -2.11 -0.28
C ALA A 39 9.62 -0.87 0.00
N TRP A 40 9.93 0.26 -0.64
CA TRP A 40 9.10 1.47 -0.55
C TRP A 40 7.76 1.33 -1.25
N GLN A 41 7.73 0.73 -2.45
CA GLN A 41 6.48 0.47 -3.15
C GLN A 41 5.51 -0.35 -2.29
N PHE A 42 6.06 -1.27 -1.52
CA PHE A 42 5.30 -2.09 -0.60
C PHE A 42 4.76 -1.31 0.60
N GLY A 43 5.61 -0.56 1.30
CA GLY A 43 5.14 0.31 2.39
C GLY A 43 4.10 1.33 1.90
N HIS A 44 4.25 1.83 0.67
CA HIS A 44 3.38 2.83 0.08
C HIS A 44 1.93 2.37 -0.08
N VAL A 45 1.69 1.15 -0.57
CA VAL A 45 0.31 0.63 -0.72
C VAL A 45 -0.37 0.36 0.63
N ILE A 46 0.41 -0.04 1.64
CA ILE A 46 -0.10 -0.21 3.02
C ILE A 46 -0.49 1.15 3.59
N VAL A 47 0.43 2.12 3.60
CA VAL A 47 0.20 3.46 4.16
C VAL A 47 -0.89 4.22 3.40
N SER A 48 -0.97 4.07 2.08
CA SER A 48 -2.02 4.71 1.28
C SER A 48 -3.41 4.21 1.69
N GLN A 49 -3.59 2.90 1.86
CA GLN A 49 -4.85 2.36 2.36
C GLN A 49 -5.18 2.88 3.77
N GLN A 50 -4.19 2.96 4.66
CA GLN A 50 -4.38 3.48 6.01
C GLN A 50 -4.81 4.96 6.02
N ILE A 51 -4.18 5.78 5.18
CA ILE A 51 -4.55 7.19 5.01
C ILE A 51 -5.97 7.32 4.44
N LEU A 52 -6.26 6.61 3.36
CA LEU A 52 -7.49 6.80 2.60
C LEU A 52 -8.70 6.19 3.30
N CYS A 53 -8.55 5.05 3.99
CA CYS A 53 -9.65 4.43 4.71
C CYS A 53 -9.78 4.94 6.15
N TYR A 54 -8.69 4.98 6.92
CA TYR A 54 -8.76 5.25 8.35
C TYR A 54 -8.69 6.75 8.65
N ARG A 55 -7.60 7.43 8.27
CA ARG A 55 -7.42 8.85 8.62
C ARG A 55 -8.51 9.74 8.06
N LEU A 56 -8.87 9.58 6.78
CA LEU A 56 -9.93 10.39 6.17
C LEU A 56 -11.31 10.13 6.80
N SER A 57 -11.51 8.96 7.42
CA SER A 57 -12.73 8.65 8.17
C SER A 57 -12.66 9.07 9.65
N GLY A 58 -11.61 9.78 10.07
CA GLY A 58 -11.40 10.18 11.46
C GLY A 58 -10.96 9.05 12.39
N GLN A 59 -10.53 7.91 11.83
CA GLN A 59 -10.07 6.75 12.60
C GLN A 59 -8.55 6.73 12.75
N LYS A 60 -8.07 6.07 13.80
CA LYS A 60 -6.63 5.83 14.02
C LYS A 60 -6.10 4.79 13.03
N PHE A 61 -4.81 4.85 12.75
CA PHE A 61 -4.14 3.83 11.96
C PHE A 61 -4.10 2.49 12.70
N VAL A 62 -4.12 1.39 11.94
CA VAL A 62 -3.92 0.02 12.45
C VAL A 62 -2.51 -0.50 12.18
N ILE A 63 -1.59 0.41 11.88
CA ILE A 63 -0.15 0.19 11.68
C ILE A 63 0.63 1.14 12.60
N ASP A 64 1.94 0.93 12.73
CA ASP A 64 2.83 1.93 13.38
C ASP A 64 2.78 3.26 12.61
N GLU A 65 2.42 4.35 13.31
CA GLU A 65 2.29 5.68 12.74
C GLU A 65 3.62 6.22 12.20
N ASN A 66 4.76 5.74 12.72
CA ASN A 66 6.09 6.14 12.24
C ASN A 66 6.35 5.71 10.79
N LEU A 67 5.61 4.73 10.27
CA LEU A 67 5.71 4.30 8.88
C LEU A 67 5.03 5.29 7.91
N VAL A 68 4.09 6.10 8.39
CA VAL A 68 3.26 6.95 7.53
C VAL A 68 4.11 7.97 6.78
N ASP A 69 5.00 8.69 7.47
CA ASP A 69 5.83 9.71 6.83
C ASP A 69 6.87 9.10 5.87
N ARG A 70 7.28 7.86 6.11
CA ARG A 70 8.27 7.14 5.31
C ARG A 70 7.72 6.65 3.96
N TYR A 71 6.42 6.37 3.89
CA TYR A 71 5.79 5.74 2.72
C TYR A 71 4.59 6.49 2.14
N LYS A 72 4.18 7.63 2.70
CA LYS A 72 3.10 8.45 2.13
C LYS A 72 3.44 8.94 0.73
N ASN A 73 2.41 9.30 -0.03
CA ASN A 73 2.57 9.94 -1.34
C ASN A 73 3.56 11.14 -1.26
N GLY A 74 4.48 11.21 -2.23
CA GLY A 74 5.54 12.23 -2.28
C GLY A 74 6.81 11.90 -1.47
N SER A 75 6.81 10.86 -0.65
CA SER A 75 8.02 10.35 0.00
C SER A 75 8.89 9.51 -0.95
N LYS A 76 10.09 9.15 -0.49
CA LYS A 76 11.03 8.23 -1.15
C LYS A 76 11.87 7.53 -0.08
N PRO A 77 12.55 6.40 -0.39
CA PRO A 77 13.49 5.80 0.55
C PRO A 77 14.58 6.81 0.93
N GLU A 78 14.77 7.03 2.23
CA GLU A 78 15.85 7.89 2.77
C GLU A 78 17.03 7.07 3.33
N GLY A 79 16.89 5.75 3.41
CA GLY A 79 17.90 4.84 3.91
C GLY A 79 17.55 3.39 3.60
N TYR A 80 18.42 2.48 4.06
CA TYR A 80 18.22 1.05 3.90
C TYR A 80 17.07 0.56 4.79
N ILE A 81 16.12 -0.16 4.20
CA ILE A 81 14.97 -0.77 4.87
C ILE A 81 15.36 -2.18 5.27
N ASN A 82 15.54 -2.42 6.56
CA ASN A 82 16.08 -3.68 7.08
C ASN A 82 15.06 -4.85 7.05
N GLU A 83 15.54 -6.05 7.38
CA GLU A 83 14.74 -7.28 7.36
C GLU A 83 13.56 -7.26 8.32
N ASP A 84 13.71 -6.65 9.49
CA ASP A 84 12.65 -6.55 10.49
C ASP A 84 11.51 -5.69 9.95
N GLU A 85 11.82 -4.55 9.35
CA GLU A 85 10.83 -3.68 8.75
C GLU A 85 10.18 -4.32 7.52
N ILE A 86 10.94 -4.98 6.65
CA ILE A 86 10.38 -5.72 5.52
C ILE A 86 9.44 -6.82 6.01
N SER A 87 9.79 -7.52 7.10
CA SER A 87 8.95 -8.55 7.70
C SER A 87 7.67 -7.97 8.31
N LEU A 88 7.76 -6.81 8.95
CA LEU A 88 6.61 -6.07 9.46
C LEU A 88 5.67 -5.64 8.33
N LEU A 89 6.22 -5.09 7.24
CA LEU A 89 5.43 -4.73 6.06
C LEU A 89 4.76 -5.98 5.47
N LYS A 90 5.47 -7.12 5.36
CA LYS A 90 4.94 -8.43 4.90
C LYS A 90 3.71 -8.83 5.70
N HIS A 91 3.77 -8.71 7.02
CA HIS A 91 2.62 -8.95 7.89
C HIS A 91 1.47 -7.99 7.61
N TYR A 92 1.75 -6.67 7.56
CA TYR A 92 0.71 -5.65 7.35
C TYR A 92 0.02 -5.73 5.98
N MET A 93 0.66 -6.30 4.96
CA MET A 93 0.06 -6.45 3.63
C MET A 93 -1.33 -7.07 3.66
N ILE A 94 -1.51 -8.13 4.45
CA ILE A 94 -2.76 -8.86 4.57
C ILE A 94 -3.52 -8.46 5.83
N ALA A 95 -2.82 -8.33 6.96
CA ALA A 95 -3.46 -8.04 8.24
C ALA A 95 -4.28 -6.73 8.22
N THR A 96 -3.80 -5.70 7.50
CA THR A 96 -4.54 -4.43 7.37
C THR A 96 -5.83 -4.56 6.58
N ILE A 97 -5.92 -5.50 5.62
CA ILE A 97 -7.14 -5.72 4.84
C ILE A 97 -8.12 -6.64 5.58
N ASP A 98 -7.61 -7.61 6.36
CA ASP A 98 -8.45 -8.38 7.28
C ASP A 98 -9.10 -7.48 8.33
N GLN A 99 -8.31 -6.59 8.95
CA GLN A 99 -8.82 -5.63 9.92
C GLN A 99 -9.81 -4.64 9.29
N LEU A 100 -9.50 -4.11 8.11
CA LEU A 100 -10.42 -3.24 7.36
C LEU A 100 -11.78 -3.91 7.13
N GLN A 101 -11.80 -5.19 6.79
CA GLN A 101 -13.05 -5.93 6.58
C GLN A 101 -13.87 -6.06 7.87
N ILE A 102 -13.21 -6.33 9.00
CA ILE A 102 -13.86 -6.39 10.32
C ILE A 102 -14.46 -5.02 10.67
N ASP A 103 -13.68 -3.96 10.51
CA ASP A 103 -14.08 -2.60 10.86
C ASP A 103 -15.23 -2.09 9.97
N LEU A 104 -15.23 -2.43 8.68
CA LEU A 104 -16.33 -2.15 7.76
C LEU A 104 -17.64 -2.82 8.23
N ASN A 105 -17.56 -4.10 8.60
CA ASN A 105 -18.72 -4.86 9.08
C ASN A 105 -19.26 -4.33 10.41
N ASN A 106 -18.40 -3.74 11.23
CA ASN A 106 -18.76 -3.10 12.50
C ASN A 106 -19.26 -1.65 12.33
N GLY A 107 -19.31 -1.12 11.10
CA GLY A 107 -19.79 0.23 10.83
C GLY A 107 -18.83 1.34 11.27
N LEU A 108 -17.52 1.08 11.34
CA LEU A 108 -16.55 2.04 11.90
C LEU A 108 -16.39 3.33 11.05
N PHE A 109 -16.75 3.29 9.76
CA PHE A 109 -16.44 4.34 8.78
C PHE A 109 -17.67 5.22 8.43
N GLU A 110 -18.35 5.76 9.44
CA GLU A 110 -19.57 6.57 9.25
C GLU A 110 -19.29 7.98 8.71
N ASN A 111 -18.11 8.54 9.02
CA ASN A 111 -17.69 9.86 8.58
C ASN A 111 -16.58 9.74 7.55
N TYR A 112 -16.49 10.71 6.63
CA TYR A 112 -15.41 10.76 5.65
C TYR A 112 -15.10 12.20 5.23
N THR A 113 -13.82 12.57 5.28
CA THR A 113 -13.31 13.85 4.80
C THR A 113 -13.01 13.74 3.31
N PRO A 114 -13.73 14.49 2.44
CA PRO A 114 -13.54 14.34 1.01
C PRO A 114 -12.11 14.69 0.56
N TYR A 115 -11.60 13.93 -0.40
CA TYR A 115 -10.21 14.04 -0.85
C TYR A 115 -10.07 13.80 -2.34
N THR A 116 -9.34 14.66 -3.04
CA THR A 116 -9.01 14.48 -4.47
C THR A 116 -7.67 13.77 -4.59
N VAL A 117 -7.66 12.60 -5.24
CA VAL A 117 -6.43 11.83 -5.43
C VAL A 117 -5.56 12.48 -6.50
N SER A 118 -4.23 12.49 -6.28
CA SER A 118 -3.28 12.99 -7.27
C SER A 118 -3.04 12.00 -8.42
N THR A 119 -3.29 10.70 -8.20
CA THR A 119 -3.05 9.64 -9.19
C THR A 119 -3.92 9.78 -10.43
N TYR A 120 -5.18 10.17 -10.26
CA TYR A 120 -6.13 10.41 -11.34
C TYR A 120 -6.72 11.81 -11.16
N ALA A 121 -6.19 12.78 -11.91
CA ALA A 121 -6.56 14.18 -11.77
C ALA A 121 -8.08 14.37 -11.84
N GLY A 122 -8.63 15.06 -10.82
CA GLY A 122 -10.06 15.35 -10.72
C GLY A 122 -10.92 14.23 -10.11
N PHE A 123 -10.36 13.03 -9.85
CA PHE A 123 -11.11 11.98 -9.16
C PHE A 123 -11.17 12.26 -7.65
N LYS A 124 -12.39 12.37 -7.11
CA LYS A 124 -12.66 12.73 -5.72
C LYS A 124 -13.26 11.54 -4.99
N LEU A 125 -12.72 11.27 -3.80
CA LEU A 125 -13.25 10.31 -2.84
C LEU A 125 -14.16 11.07 -1.88
N GLU A 126 -15.42 10.68 -1.76
CA GLU A 126 -16.39 11.35 -0.90
C GLU A 126 -16.81 10.48 0.29
N LYS A 127 -16.58 9.17 0.20
CA LYS A 127 -16.90 8.17 1.22
C LYS A 127 -15.96 6.96 1.15
N ILE A 128 -16.07 6.08 2.14
CA ILE A 128 -15.20 4.90 2.28
C ILE A 128 -15.28 3.96 1.06
N GLU A 129 -16.43 3.82 0.42
CA GLU A 129 -16.61 2.95 -0.74
C GLU A 129 -15.83 3.45 -1.97
N ASP A 130 -15.70 4.78 -2.12
CA ASP A 130 -14.90 5.37 -3.18
C ASP A 130 -13.42 5.08 -2.94
N ALA A 131 -12.98 5.19 -1.68
CA ALA A 131 -11.60 4.87 -1.29
C ALA A 131 -11.27 3.40 -1.56
N LEU A 132 -12.17 2.46 -1.18
CA LEU A 132 -12.00 1.03 -1.44
C LEU A 132 -11.90 0.73 -2.94
N THR A 133 -12.75 1.37 -3.75
CA THR A 133 -12.72 1.20 -5.21
C THR A 133 -11.42 1.74 -5.80
N PHE A 134 -10.96 2.90 -5.33
CA PHE A 134 -9.68 3.47 -5.74
C PHE A 134 -8.49 2.59 -5.35
N ILE A 135 -8.49 2.01 -4.15
CA ILE A 135 -7.42 1.14 -3.65
C ILE A 135 -7.20 -0.06 -4.58
N VAL A 136 -8.25 -0.65 -5.16
CA VAL A 136 -8.09 -1.72 -6.17
C VAL A 136 -7.22 -1.26 -7.34
N SER A 137 -7.49 -0.06 -7.86
CA SER A 137 -6.73 0.53 -8.97
C SER A 137 -5.31 0.92 -8.55
N HIS A 138 -5.16 1.48 -7.35
CA HIS A 138 -3.88 1.90 -6.77
C HIS A 138 -2.95 0.70 -6.52
N ASP A 139 -3.44 -0.34 -5.84
CA ASP A 139 -2.66 -1.56 -5.58
C ASP A 139 -2.24 -2.23 -6.90
N ALA A 140 -3.14 -2.30 -7.89
CA ALA A 140 -2.83 -2.87 -9.21
C ALA A 140 -1.79 -2.05 -9.99
N LEU A 141 -1.87 -0.72 -9.93
CA LEU A 141 -0.89 0.17 -10.54
C LEU A 141 0.50 -0.05 -9.94
N HIS A 142 0.62 0.00 -8.61
CA HIS A 142 1.90 -0.19 -7.93
C HIS A 142 2.42 -1.63 -8.07
N TYR A 143 1.53 -2.62 -8.22
CA TYR A 143 1.92 -4.00 -8.53
C TYR A 143 2.60 -4.09 -9.90
N GLY A 144 2.01 -3.44 -10.91
CA GLY A 144 2.58 -3.34 -12.25
C GLY A 144 3.96 -2.69 -12.25
N CYS A 145 4.11 -1.58 -11.52
CA CYS A 145 5.43 -0.94 -11.33
C CYS A 145 6.44 -1.90 -10.69
N SER A 146 6.01 -2.64 -9.67
CA SER A 146 6.86 -3.56 -8.91
C SER A 146 7.27 -4.79 -9.73
N LEU A 147 6.41 -5.30 -10.62
CA LEU A 147 6.79 -6.34 -11.58
C LEU A 147 7.93 -5.89 -12.49
N THR A 148 7.91 -4.64 -12.95
CA THR A 148 9.00 -4.08 -13.75
C THR A 148 10.27 -3.92 -12.93
N MET A 149 10.18 -3.36 -11.72
CA MET A 149 11.34 -3.23 -10.83
C MET A 149 11.97 -4.59 -10.50
N GLN A 150 11.15 -5.61 -10.20
CA GLN A 150 11.62 -6.97 -9.93
C GLN A 150 12.51 -7.51 -11.06
N LYS A 151 12.07 -7.34 -12.32
CA LYS A 151 12.87 -7.76 -13.49
C LYS A 151 14.21 -7.04 -13.54
N LEU A 152 14.23 -5.75 -13.21
CA LEU A 152 15.46 -4.94 -13.26
C LEU A 152 16.44 -5.29 -12.14
N VAL A 153 15.97 -5.70 -10.95
CA VAL A 153 16.85 -6.07 -9.83
C VAL A 153 17.30 -7.54 -9.85
N LYS A 154 16.56 -8.42 -10.54
CA LYS A 154 16.95 -9.83 -10.72
C LYS A 154 17.97 -10.05 -11.84
N ASN A 155 18.03 -9.13 -12.81
CA ASN A 155 18.92 -9.22 -13.97
C ASN A 155 20.25 -8.48 -13.78
N VAL A 156 20.60 -8.16 -12.52
CA VAL A 156 21.84 -7.49 -12.12
C VAL A 156 22.76 -8.51 -11.45
#